data_AF-A0A0N1HB90-F1
#
_entry.id   AF-A0A0N1HB90-F1
#
_cell.length_a   1.000
_cell.length_b   1.000
_cell.length_c   1.000
_cell.angle_alpha   90.00
_cell.angle_beta   90.00
_cell.angle_gamma   90.00
#
_symmetry.space_group_name_H-M   'P 1'
#
loop_
_entity.id
_entity.type
_entity.pdbx_description
1 polymer ?
#
loop_
_entity_poly.entity_id
_entity_poly.type
_entity_poly.pdbx_seq_one_letter_code
_entity_poly.pdbx_strand_id
1 'polypeptide(L)'
;MLTKLLRPLRGSNLEIFKFGLYLSFPIGWMYYFGTNLDERFSIPDFWPTQEQSHKLPYDRHDLKKEVERLQGQMRERKRAEALQAAQSRNLLEQQGGEGS
;
A
#
# COMPACT_ATOMS: atom_id res chain seq x y z
N MET A 1 2.76 23.22 51.98
CA MET A 1 2.41 21.82 52.33
C MET A 1 2.85 20.81 51.25
N LEU A 2 2.78 21.15 49.95
CA LEU A 2 3.28 20.29 48.85
C LEU A 2 4.73 19.78 49.02
N THR A 3 5.62 20.62 49.53
CA THR A 3 7.05 20.30 49.67
C THR A 3 7.36 19.18 50.68
N LYS A 4 6.45 18.89 51.63
CA LYS A 4 6.60 17.76 52.56
C LYS A 4 6.23 16.41 51.90
N LEU A 5 5.31 16.43 50.94
CA LEU A 5 4.84 15.25 50.20
C LEU A 5 5.83 14.81 49.11
N LEU A 6 6.56 15.77 48.53
CA LEU A 6 7.54 15.56 47.45
C LEU A 6 8.96 15.26 47.96
N ARG A 7 9.20 15.38 49.28
CA ARG A 7 10.50 15.12 49.92
C ARG A 7 11.01 13.67 49.73
N PRO A 8 10.16 12.62 49.69
CA PRO A 8 10.59 11.25 49.43
C PRO A 8 11.08 11.05 47.98
N LEU A 9 10.63 11.88 47.04
CA LEU A 9 10.93 11.78 45.60
C LEU A 9 12.24 12.48 45.20
N ARG A 10 13.22 12.59 46.11
CA ARG A 10 14.56 13.15 45.83
C ARG A 10 15.63 12.07 45.99
N GLY A 11 16.70 12.17 45.21
CA GLY A 11 17.80 11.19 45.21
C GLY A 11 17.38 9.84 44.61
N SER A 12 17.95 8.74 45.11
CA SER A 12 17.73 7.38 44.58
C SER A 12 16.25 6.93 44.57
N ASN A 13 15.42 7.45 45.49
CA ASN A 13 13.98 7.18 45.49
C ASN A 13 13.26 7.67 44.22
N LEU A 14 13.80 8.70 43.55
CA LEU A 14 13.27 9.19 42.28
C LEU A 14 13.56 8.21 41.13
N GLU A 15 14.69 7.50 41.18
CA GLU A 15 15.05 6.48 40.19
C GLU A 15 14.16 5.25 40.34
N ILE A 16 13.86 4.84 41.57
CA ILE A 16 12.94 3.75 41.87
C ILE A 16 11.51 4.10 41.39
N PHE A 17 11.08 5.35 41.59
CA PHE A 17 9.81 5.83 41.06
C PHE A 17 9.77 5.82 39.52
N LYS A 18 10.83 6.34 38.86
CA LYS A 18 10.96 6.30 37.39
C LYS A 18 10.92 4.88 36.85
N PHE A 19 11.62 3.95 37.50
CA PHE A 19 11.64 2.54 37.14
C PHE A 19 10.25 1.92 37.29
N GLY A 20 9.58 2.15 38.44
CA GLY A 20 8.21 1.71 38.66
C GLY A 20 7.23 2.25 37.59
N LEU A 21 7.36 3.53 37.24
CA LEU A 21 6.56 4.14 36.17
C LEU A 21 6.83 3.51 34.80
N TYR A 22 8.11 3.23 34.48
CA TYR A 22 8.49 2.60 33.21
C TYR A 22 8.07 1.15 33.08
N LEU A 23 7.88 0.44 34.19
CA LEU A 23 7.25 -0.88 34.19
C LEU A 23 5.73 -0.77 34.14
N SER A 24 5.14 0.10 34.95
CA SER A 24 3.68 0.22 35.06
C SER A 24 3.05 0.81 33.79
N PHE A 25 3.75 1.71 33.10
CA PHE A 25 3.25 2.36 31.89
C PHE A 25 2.97 1.35 30.76
N PRO A 26 3.95 0.54 30.29
CA PRO A 26 3.70 -0.43 29.23
C PRO A 26 2.78 -1.57 29.67
N ILE A 27 2.89 -2.05 30.92
CA ILE A 27 2.05 -3.14 31.43
C ILE A 27 0.59 -2.68 31.57
N GLY A 28 0.35 -1.51 32.15
CA GLY A 28 -0.98 -0.94 32.29
C GLY A 28 -1.60 -0.57 30.94
N TRP A 29 -0.79 -0.01 30.03
CA TRP A 29 -1.22 0.29 28.67
C TRP A 29 -1.60 -0.99 27.90
N MET A 30 -0.78 -2.04 27.99
CA MET A 30 -1.11 -3.36 27.44
C MET A 30 -2.32 -3.99 28.12
N TYR A 31 -2.52 -3.82 29.42
CA TYR A 31 -3.68 -4.38 30.09
C TYR A 31 -4.98 -3.72 29.62
N TYR A 32 -4.97 -2.39 29.47
CA TYR A 32 -6.12 -1.61 29.03
C TYR A 32 -6.42 -1.78 27.53
N PHE A 33 -5.39 -1.75 26.67
CA PHE A 33 -5.58 -1.85 25.22
C PHE A 33 -5.37 -3.25 24.65
N GLY A 34 -4.47 -4.06 25.21
CA GLY A 34 -3.98 -5.30 24.60
C GLY A 34 -4.94 -6.49 24.64
N THR A 35 -6.03 -6.43 25.41
CA THR A 35 -7.05 -7.49 25.48
C THR A 35 -8.34 -7.16 24.73
N ASN A 36 -8.47 -5.94 24.20
CA ASN A 36 -9.69 -5.42 23.55
C ASN A 36 -9.37 -4.64 22.26
N LEU A 37 -8.35 -5.07 21.51
CA LEU A 37 -7.99 -4.43 20.24
C LEU A 37 -9.04 -4.72 19.16
N ASP A 38 -9.57 -5.95 19.09
CA ASP A 38 -10.52 -6.34 18.05
C ASP A 38 -11.81 -5.52 18.08
N GLU A 39 -12.39 -5.28 19.26
CA GLU A 39 -13.62 -4.49 19.37
C GLU A 39 -13.39 -2.97 19.12
N ARG A 40 -12.18 -2.47 19.41
CA ARG A 40 -11.85 -1.04 19.26
C ARG A 40 -11.29 -0.65 17.89
N PHE A 41 -10.71 -1.61 17.17
CA PHE A 41 -10.02 -1.38 15.89
C PHE A 41 -10.59 -2.19 14.73
N SER A 42 -11.60 -3.05 14.95
CA SER A 42 -12.35 -3.62 13.83
C SER A 42 -13.20 -2.53 13.18
N ILE A 43 -12.93 -2.30 11.90
CA ILE A 43 -13.75 -1.42 11.08
C ILE A 43 -14.83 -2.33 10.46
N PRO A 44 -16.12 -2.16 10.82
CA PRO A 44 -17.18 -2.86 10.12
C PRO A 44 -17.13 -2.48 8.64
N ASP A 45 -17.28 -3.47 7.76
CA ASP A 45 -17.20 -3.32 6.30
C ASP A 45 -15.83 -2.88 5.75
N PHE A 46 -14.73 -3.20 6.45
CA PHE A 46 -13.37 -2.93 5.95
C PHE A 46 -13.11 -3.55 4.56
N TRP A 47 -13.64 -4.75 4.32
CA TRP A 47 -13.52 -5.41 3.02
C TRP A 47 -14.73 -5.07 2.15
N PRO A 48 -14.52 -4.65 0.89
CA PRO A 48 -15.62 -4.40 -0.02
C PRO A 48 -16.47 -5.66 -0.16
N THR A 49 -17.78 -5.49 -0.02
CA THR A 49 -18.74 -6.59 -0.12
C THR A 49 -18.71 -7.21 -1.52
N GLN A 50 -19.17 -8.45 -1.65
CA GLN A 50 -19.18 -9.17 -2.93
C GLN A 50 -20.00 -8.47 -4.03
N GLU A 51 -20.91 -7.55 -3.65
CA GLU A 51 -21.64 -6.68 -4.57
C GLU A 51 -20.82 -5.50 -5.10
N GLN A 52 -19.87 -5.01 -4.30
CA GLN A 52 -18.94 -3.93 -4.65
C GLN A 52 -17.68 -4.44 -5.36
N SER A 53 -17.41 -5.74 -5.26
CA SER A 53 -16.35 -6.38 -6.05
C SER A 53 -16.80 -6.50 -7.49
N HIS A 54 -16.02 -5.95 -8.43
CA HIS A 54 -16.27 -6.11 -9.86
C HIS A 54 -16.39 -7.61 -10.20
N LYS A 55 -17.61 -8.06 -10.50
CA LYS A 55 -17.87 -9.43 -10.93
C LYS A 55 -17.18 -9.65 -12.27
N LEU A 56 -16.08 -10.40 -12.27
CA LEU A 56 -15.45 -10.86 -13.50
C LEU A 56 -16.52 -11.57 -14.35
N PRO A 57 -16.56 -11.38 -15.68
CA PRO A 57 -17.52 -12.09 -16.53
C PRO A 57 -17.39 -13.60 -16.32
N TYR A 58 -18.38 -14.23 -15.69
CA TYR A 58 -18.34 -15.65 -15.35
C TYR A 58 -18.62 -16.56 -16.57
N ASP A 59 -19.14 -16.00 -17.66
CA ASP A 59 -19.39 -16.76 -18.87
C ASP A 59 -18.11 -16.93 -19.70
N ARG A 60 -17.74 -18.20 -19.95
CA ARG A 60 -16.59 -18.58 -20.76
C ARG A 60 -16.68 -18.01 -22.18
N HIS A 61 -17.89 -17.76 -22.70
CA HIS A 61 -18.08 -17.17 -24.01
C HIS A 61 -17.66 -15.68 -24.04
N ASP A 62 -18.07 -14.92 -23.03
CA ASP A 62 -17.73 -13.50 -22.92
C ASP A 62 -16.25 -13.29 -22.64
N LEU A 63 -15.64 -14.15 -21.80
CA LEU A 63 -14.19 -14.15 -21.58
C LEU A 63 -13.41 -14.38 -22.89
N LYS A 64 -13.85 -15.32 -23.74
CA LYS A 64 -13.19 -15.57 -25.03
C LYS A 64 -13.28 -14.37 -25.97
N LYS A 65 -14.45 -13.74 -26.07
CA LYS A 65 -14.63 -12.53 -26.88
C LYS A 65 -13.75 -11.38 -26.42
N GLU A 66 -13.66 -11.17 -25.11
CA GLU A 66 -12.85 -10.09 -24.55
C GLU A 66 -11.35 -10.38 -24.73
N VAL A 67 -10.91 -11.62 -24.56
CA VAL A 67 -9.53 -12.04 -24.85
C VAL A 67 -9.20 -11.83 -26.33
N GLU A 68 -10.10 -12.22 -27.24
CA GLU A 68 -9.89 -12.03 -28.68
C GLU A 68 -9.80 -10.55 -29.06
N ARG A 69 -10.67 -9.71 -28.47
CA ARG A 69 -10.63 -8.24 -28.62
C ARG A 69 -9.29 -7.67 -28.16
N LEU A 70 -8.82 -8.06 -26.98
CA LEU A 70 -7.53 -7.61 -26.43
C LEU A 70 -6.35 -8.08 -27.28
N GLN A 71 -6.35 -9.32 -27.74
CA GLN A 71 -5.32 -9.84 -28.64
C GLN A 71 -5.32 -9.10 -29.99
N GLY A 72 -6.49 -8.73 -30.52
CA GLY A 72 -6.61 -7.89 -31.70
C GLY A 72 -5.91 -6.53 -31.52
N GLN A 73 -6.25 -5.82 -30.45
CA GLN A 73 -5.65 -4.52 -30.12
C GLN A 73 -4.13 -4.60 -29.93
N MET A 74 -3.64 -5.65 -29.26
CA MET A 74 -2.21 -5.88 -29.10
C MET A 74 -1.49 -6.09 -30.43
N ARG A 75 -2.09 -6.85 -31.36
CA ARG A 75 -1.50 -7.07 -32.70
C ARG A 75 -1.46 -5.78 -33.50
N GLU A 76 -2.52 -4.98 -33.47
CA GLU A 76 -2.57 -3.69 -34.15
C GLU A 76 -1.52 -2.72 -33.60
N ARG A 77 -1.42 -2.61 -32.27
CA ARG A 77 -0.42 -1.75 -31.63
C ARG A 77 1.00 -2.16 -32.04
N LYS A 78 1.30 -3.46 -32.02
CA LYS A 78 2.61 -3.98 -32.43
C LYS A 78 2.93 -3.69 -33.91
N ARG A 79 1.92 -3.76 -34.79
CA ARG A 79 2.08 -3.41 -36.21
C ARG A 79 2.35 -1.92 -36.38
N ALA A 80 1.62 -1.06 -35.66
CA ALA A 80 1.83 0.38 -35.70
C ALA A 80 3.24 0.76 -35.20
N GLU A 81 3.68 0.16 -34.08
CA GLU A 81 5.04 0.34 -33.54
C GLU A 81 6.12 -0.08 -34.56
N ALA A 82 5.93 -1.23 -35.23
CA ALA A 82 6.87 -1.71 -36.24
C ALA A 82 6.94 -0.80 -37.48
N LEU A 83 5.81 -0.25 -37.93
CA LEU A 83 5.76 0.70 -39.04
C LEU A 83 6.45 2.02 -38.68
N GLN A 84 6.20 2.53 -37.47
CA GLN A 84 6.87 3.74 -36.98
C GLN A 84 8.38 3.54 -36.86
N ALA A 85 8.83 2.38 -36.36
CA ALA A 85 10.24 2.03 -36.27
C ALA A 85 10.92 1.90 -37.64
N ALA A 86 10.21 1.36 -38.65
CA ALA A 86 10.73 1.29 -40.02
C ALA A 86 10.83 2.69 -40.65
N GLN A 87 9.82 3.54 -40.44
CA GLN A 87 9.83 4.93 -40.92
C GLN A 87 10.95 5.75 -40.28
N SER A 88 11.14 5.66 -38.96
CA SER A 88 12.20 6.38 -38.27
C SER A 88 13.58 5.92 -38.71
N ARG A 89 13.79 4.63 -38.94
CA ARG A 89 15.05 4.09 -39.50
C ARG A 89 15.34 4.63 -40.91
N ASN A 90 14.35 4.64 -41.80
CA ASN A 90 14.51 5.18 -43.15
C ASN A 90 14.82 6.68 -43.16
N LEU A 91 14.25 7.45 -42.21
CA LEU A 91 14.53 8.88 -42.06
C LEU A 91 15.97 9.14 -41.57
N LEU A 92 16.48 8.32 -40.66
CA LEU A 92 17.86 8.40 -40.17
C LEU A 92 18.87 8.05 -41.28
N GLU A 93 18.58 7.06 -42.11
CA GLU A 93 19.44 6.67 -43.25
C GLU A 93 19.51 7.76 -44.33
N GLN A 94 18.42 8.52 -44.55
CA GLN A 94 18.43 9.66 -45.49
C GLN A 94 19.23 10.86 -44.95
N GLN A 95 19.12 11.20 -43.66
CA GLN A 95 19.88 12.31 -43.06
C GLN A 95 21.39 12.02 -42.92
N GLY A 96 21.78 10.75 -42.77
CA GLY A 96 23.19 10.36 -42.73
C GLY A 96 23.90 10.34 -44.10
N GLY A 97 23.15 10.34 -45.20
CA GLY A 97 23.67 10.29 -46.57
C GLY A 97 23.96 11.64 -47.22
N GLU A 98 23.40 12.74 -46.71
CA GLU A 98 23.59 14.10 -47.27
C GLU A 98 24.77 14.88 -46.65
N GLY A 99 25.56 14.25 -45.77
CA GLY A 99 26.64 14.89 -44.99
C GLY A 99 28.06 14.39 -45.25
N SER A 100 28.36 13.78 -46.41
CA SER A 100 29.72 13.32 -46.78
C SER A 100 30.14 13.79 -48.16
#